data_AF-A0A6M0IY07-F1
#
_entry.id   AF-A0A6M0IY07-F1
#
_cell.length_a   1.000
_cell.length_b   1.000
_cell.length_c   1.000
_cell.angle_alpha   90.00
_cell.angle_beta   90.00
_cell.angle_gamma   90.00
#
_symmetry.space_group_name_H-M   'P 1'
#
loop_
_entity.id
_entity.type
_entity.pdbx_description
1 polymer ?
#
loop_
_entity_poly.entity_id
_entity_poly.type
_entity_poly.pdbx_seq_one_letter_code
_entity_poly.pdbx_strand_id
1 'polypeptide(L)'
;MDRITKSLIEAFLKEHEIESEGEAIDFEKFCNYCVLSREYPETFKVEDVSVGSSNDTGLDGIAIIVNGKLVDSIEEVDDLADINKRMEATFIFIQSKTSNTFDSGDMLKFFEGVSDFFAEEQPVLERNEMVEYKAKIATHIYSKKSSMMVRGRPLCKMYYITTGKWTDDKNLVRRMSAKKHEIEDKNIFEKVEIQALGADEIRKLYQSTKLALSTDIGIIFDF
;
A
#
# COMPACT_ATOMS: atom_id res chain seq x y z
N MET A 1 -13.23 17.01 -0.60
CA MET A 1 -13.87 15.72 -0.27
C MET A 1 -15.40 15.85 -0.16
N ASP A 2 -16.15 14.91 -0.71
CA ASP A 2 -17.62 14.90 -0.66
C ASP A 2 -18.20 14.37 0.67
N ARG A 3 -19.50 14.57 0.89
CA ARG A 3 -20.19 14.21 2.14
C ARG A 3 -20.21 12.71 2.43
N ILE A 4 -20.27 11.86 1.40
CA ILE A 4 -20.34 10.41 1.58
C ILE A 4 -18.98 9.90 2.06
N THR A 5 -17.90 10.32 1.39
CA THR A 5 -16.53 9.94 1.77
C THR A 5 -16.22 10.38 3.21
N LYS A 6 -16.59 11.60 3.60
CA LYS A 6 -16.43 12.07 4.99
C LYS A 6 -17.16 11.18 6.01
N SER A 7 -18.41 10.86 5.74
CA SER A 7 -19.20 9.99 6.63
C SER A 7 -18.61 8.59 6.77
N LEU A 8 -17.99 8.05 5.71
CA LEU A 8 -17.33 6.74 5.77
C LEU A 8 -16.02 6.79 6.55
N ILE A 9 -15.26 7.87 6.44
CA ILE A 9 -14.06 8.08 7.27
C ILE A 9 -14.46 8.16 8.74
N GLU A 10 -15.49 8.94 9.09
CA GLU A 10 -15.99 9.04 10.47
C GLU A 10 -16.43 7.67 11.02
N ALA A 11 -17.12 6.87 10.20
CA ALA A 11 -17.51 5.51 10.57
C ALA A 11 -16.28 4.60 10.78
N PHE A 12 -15.30 4.67 9.89
CA PHE A 12 -14.04 3.94 9.99
C PHE A 12 -13.27 4.29 11.26
N LEU A 13 -13.04 5.58 11.52
CA LEU A 13 -12.33 6.04 12.72
C LEU A 13 -13.01 5.53 13.98
N LYS A 14 -14.35 5.63 14.04
CA LYS A 14 -15.13 5.14 15.18
C LYS A 14 -15.02 3.63 15.38
N GLU A 15 -15.11 2.86 14.30
CA GLU A 15 -15.10 1.39 14.34
C GLU A 15 -13.75 0.83 14.75
N HIS A 16 -12.66 1.47 14.32
CA HIS A 16 -11.29 1.06 14.64
C HIS A 16 -10.73 1.76 15.88
N GLU A 17 -11.57 2.54 16.59
CA GLU A 17 -11.18 3.30 17.79
C GLU A 17 -9.98 4.24 17.55
N ILE A 18 -9.92 4.83 16.36
CA ILE A 18 -8.85 5.74 15.93
C ILE A 18 -9.28 7.18 16.23
N GLU A 19 -8.44 7.92 16.95
CA GLU A 19 -8.63 9.35 17.16
C GLU A 19 -8.34 10.12 15.86
N SER A 20 -9.19 11.12 15.56
CA SER A 20 -9.01 11.98 14.39
C SER A 20 -7.78 12.86 14.57
N GLU A 21 -6.92 12.88 13.56
CA GLU A 21 -5.72 13.74 13.51
C GLU A 21 -5.86 14.84 12.43
N GLY A 22 -7.03 14.95 11.82
CA GLY A 22 -7.38 15.94 10.82
C GLY A 22 -7.67 15.32 9.46
N GLU A 23 -8.44 16.03 8.64
CA GLU A 23 -9.05 15.50 7.41
C GLU A 23 -8.05 14.84 6.43
N ALA A 24 -6.81 15.34 6.36
CA ALA A 24 -5.78 14.75 5.50
C ALA A 24 -5.28 13.40 6.04
N ILE A 25 -4.84 13.35 7.29
CA ILE A 25 -4.29 12.15 7.93
C ILE A 25 -5.38 11.08 8.08
N ASP A 26 -6.60 11.48 8.44
CA ASP A 26 -7.73 10.55 8.55
C ASP A 26 -8.08 9.92 7.20
N PHE A 27 -7.95 10.69 6.11
CA PHE A 27 -8.13 10.17 4.76
C PHE A 27 -7.02 9.23 4.33
N GLU A 28 -5.77 9.53 4.69
CA GLU A 28 -4.61 8.65 4.47
C GLU A 28 -4.82 7.29 5.14
N LYS A 29 -5.13 7.28 6.44
CA LYS A 29 -5.44 6.05 7.19
C LYS A 29 -6.61 5.29 6.55
N PHE A 30 -7.69 5.98 6.21
CA PHE A 30 -8.85 5.36 5.57
C PHE A 30 -8.48 4.69 4.24
N CYS A 31 -7.69 5.36 3.40
CA CYS A 31 -7.21 4.81 2.13
C CYS A 31 -6.29 3.61 2.33
N ASN A 32 -5.35 3.69 3.27
CA ASN A 32 -4.44 2.62 3.64
C ASN A 32 -5.21 1.36 4.07
N TYR A 33 -6.19 1.53 4.95
CA TYR A 33 -7.06 0.45 5.39
C TYR A 33 -7.84 -0.17 4.22
N CYS A 34 -8.51 0.64 3.40
CA CYS A 34 -9.32 0.16 2.28
C CYS A 34 -8.52 -0.66 1.26
N VAL A 35 -7.32 -0.19 0.90
CA VAL A 35 -6.45 -0.90 -0.03
C VAL A 35 -5.94 -2.19 0.62
N LEU A 36 -5.41 -2.10 1.84
CA LEU A 36 -4.78 -3.26 2.46
C LEU A 36 -5.78 -4.36 2.80
N SER A 37 -7.00 -4.04 3.23
CA SER A 37 -8.05 -5.05 3.44
C SER A 37 -8.43 -5.83 2.17
N ARG A 38 -8.20 -5.26 0.97
CA ARG A 38 -8.38 -5.99 -0.29
C ARG A 38 -7.22 -6.95 -0.56
N GLU A 39 -6.00 -6.50 -0.28
CA GLU A 39 -4.78 -7.22 -0.61
C GLU A 39 -4.39 -8.26 0.47
N TYR A 40 -4.85 -8.06 1.69
CA TYR A 40 -4.57 -8.86 2.87
C TYR A 40 -5.89 -9.10 3.64
N PRO A 41 -6.60 -10.20 3.38
CA PRO A 41 -7.90 -10.51 3.98
C PRO A 41 -7.76 -11.09 5.40
N GLU A 42 -6.85 -10.55 6.20
CA GLU A 42 -6.71 -10.86 7.63
C GLU A 42 -6.74 -9.56 8.43
N THR A 43 -6.82 -9.66 9.76
CA THR A 43 -6.81 -8.49 10.64
C THR A 43 -5.43 -7.86 10.69
N PHE A 44 -5.38 -6.52 10.65
CA PHE A 44 -4.19 -5.70 10.82
C PHE A 44 -4.57 -4.38 11.50
N LYS A 45 -3.56 -3.66 12.02
CA LYS A 45 -3.73 -2.27 12.46
C LYS A 45 -3.28 -1.34 11.35
N VAL A 46 -4.05 -0.28 11.08
CA VAL A 46 -3.73 0.65 9.99
C VAL A 46 -2.48 1.47 10.29
N GLU A 47 -2.17 1.63 11.57
CA GLU A 47 -0.98 2.32 12.08
C GLU A 47 0.31 1.61 11.65
N ASP A 48 0.31 0.27 11.58
CA ASP A 48 1.49 -0.54 11.22
C ASP A 48 1.91 -0.34 9.74
N VAL A 49 1.00 0.20 8.93
CA VAL A 49 1.21 0.44 7.50
C VAL A 49 1.20 1.91 7.12
N SER A 50 0.85 2.81 8.04
CA SER A 50 0.78 4.25 7.78
C SER A 50 2.11 4.93 8.13
N VAL A 51 2.72 5.58 7.16
CA VAL A 51 4.10 6.12 7.25
C VAL A 51 4.22 7.37 8.12
N GLY A 52 3.14 8.14 8.25
CA GLY A 52 3.14 9.44 8.95
C GLY A 52 3.64 10.59 8.07
N SER A 53 3.57 11.83 8.58
CA SER A 53 3.47 13.04 7.74
C SER A 53 4.77 13.82 7.48
N SER A 54 5.90 13.47 8.10
CA SER A 54 7.19 14.12 7.82
C SER A 54 8.20 13.15 7.22
N ASN A 55 8.90 13.58 6.17
CA ASN A 55 9.93 12.80 5.45
C ASN A 55 9.44 11.40 5.02
N ASP A 56 8.20 11.36 4.54
CA ASP A 56 7.49 10.16 4.08
C ASP A 56 7.88 9.73 2.66
N THR A 57 8.74 10.51 1.98
CA THR A 57 9.16 10.32 0.58
C THR A 57 7.99 10.31 -0.42
N GLY A 58 6.84 10.90 -0.05
CA GLY A 58 5.61 10.82 -0.84
C GLY A 58 4.93 9.45 -0.76
N LEU A 59 5.09 8.73 0.34
CA LEU A 59 4.44 7.44 0.61
C LEU A 59 3.58 7.59 1.88
N ASP A 60 2.25 7.53 1.76
CA ASP A 60 1.37 7.59 2.93
C ASP A 60 1.19 6.21 3.58
N GLY A 61 1.38 5.14 2.79
CA GLY A 61 1.28 3.77 3.26
C GLY A 61 2.26 2.81 2.59
N ILE A 62 2.85 1.92 3.40
CA ILE A 62 3.76 0.86 2.97
C ILE A 62 3.39 -0.45 3.67
N ALA A 63 3.09 -1.48 2.89
CA ALA A 63 2.87 -2.84 3.40
C ALA A 63 3.75 -3.84 2.66
N ILE A 64 4.26 -4.82 3.40
CA ILE A 64 5.07 -5.91 2.89
C ILE A 64 4.36 -7.20 3.29
N ILE A 65 3.96 -8.00 2.31
CA ILE A 65 3.33 -9.29 2.53
C ILE A 65 4.34 -10.37 2.13
N VAL A 66 4.69 -11.27 3.06
CA VAL A 66 5.58 -12.41 2.83
C VAL A 66 4.80 -13.70 3.06
N ASN A 67 4.77 -14.59 2.08
CA ASN A 67 4.09 -15.89 2.12
C ASN A 67 2.62 -15.79 2.61
N GLY A 68 1.94 -14.69 2.26
CA GLY A 68 0.56 -14.42 2.63
C GLY A 68 0.36 -13.79 4.01
N LYS A 69 1.43 -13.41 4.72
CA LYS A 69 1.38 -12.69 6.00
C LYS A 69 1.92 -11.27 5.88
N LEU A 70 1.22 -10.31 6.48
CA LEU A 70 1.76 -8.97 6.66
C LEU A 70 2.97 -9.06 7.61
N VAL A 71 4.09 -8.45 7.21
CA VAL A 71 5.32 -8.45 8.02
C VAL A 71 5.77 -7.02 8.35
N ASP A 72 6.23 -6.87 9.57
CA ASP A 72 6.71 -5.62 10.14
C ASP A 72 8.15 -5.72 10.66
N SER A 73 8.78 -6.90 10.61
CA SER A 73 10.18 -7.07 11.05
C SER A 73 10.99 -8.00 10.16
N ILE A 74 12.32 -7.94 10.28
CA ILE A 74 13.24 -8.84 9.57
C ILE A 74 13.11 -10.27 10.10
N GLU A 75 12.90 -10.40 11.40
CA GLU A 75 12.73 -11.65 12.12
C GLU A 75 11.50 -12.42 11.60
N GLU A 76 10.37 -11.75 11.40
CA GLU A 76 9.18 -12.35 10.79
C GLU A 76 9.44 -12.86 9.37
N VAL A 77 10.23 -12.12 8.57
CA VAL A 77 10.64 -12.59 7.23
C VAL A 77 11.47 -13.86 7.33
N ASP A 78 12.41 -13.91 8.27
CA ASP A 78 13.26 -15.08 8.49
C ASP A 78 12.42 -16.30 8.92
N ASP A 79 11.54 -16.13 9.90
CA ASP A 79 10.65 -17.16 10.40
C ASP A 79 9.74 -17.72 9.31
N LEU A 80 9.10 -16.85 8.52
CA LEU A 80 8.23 -17.27 7.42
C LEU A 80 9.03 -17.97 6.30
N ALA A 81 10.23 -17.49 5.97
CA ALA A 81 11.10 -18.15 5.02
C ALA A 81 11.44 -19.57 5.50
N ASP A 82 11.79 -19.71 6.77
CA ASP A 82 12.17 -20.99 7.36
C ASP A 82 11.01 -21.95 7.53
N ILE A 83 9.81 -21.47 7.85
CA ILE A 83 8.61 -22.32 7.97
C ILE A 83 8.17 -22.79 6.58
N ASN A 84 8.05 -21.88 5.62
CA ASN A 84 7.48 -22.20 4.31
C ASN A 84 8.50 -22.80 3.34
N LYS A 85 9.81 -22.68 3.62
CA LYS A 85 10.92 -23.08 2.74
C LYS A 85 10.83 -22.49 1.33
N ARG A 86 10.21 -21.31 1.22
CA ARG A 86 10.04 -20.52 0.00
C ARG A 86 9.81 -19.05 0.38
N MET A 87 10.02 -18.17 -0.58
CA MET A 87 9.80 -16.73 -0.43
C MET A 87 8.90 -16.23 -1.57
N GLU A 88 7.69 -15.80 -1.22
CA GLU A 88 6.81 -14.99 -2.08
C GLU A 88 6.58 -13.66 -1.37
N ALA A 89 6.92 -12.55 -2.01
CA ALA A 89 6.73 -11.23 -1.44
C ALA A 89 5.85 -10.34 -2.32
N THR A 90 5.03 -9.49 -1.68
CA THR A 90 4.28 -8.42 -2.35
C THR A 90 4.53 -7.12 -1.59
N PHE A 91 5.04 -6.12 -2.31
CA PHE A 91 5.20 -4.76 -1.80
C PHE A 91 4.01 -3.92 -2.24
N ILE A 92 3.41 -3.18 -1.30
CA ILE A 92 2.25 -2.34 -1.53
C ILE A 92 2.60 -0.92 -1.07
N PHE A 93 2.43 0.03 -1.98
CA PHE A 93 2.68 1.46 -1.74
C PHE A 93 1.41 2.25 -2.01
N ILE A 94 1.12 3.22 -1.15
CA ILE A 94 -0.11 3.99 -1.20
C ILE A 94 0.24 5.47 -1.03
N GLN A 95 -0.32 6.31 -1.89
CA GLN A 95 -0.38 7.76 -1.72
C GLN A 95 -1.82 8.19 -1.96
N SER A 96 -2.33 9.00 -1.06
CA SER A 96 -3.66 9.59 -1.07
C SER A 96 -3.57 11.12 -1.05
N LYS A 97 -4.55 11.78 -1.67
CA LYS A 97 -4.72 13.23 -1.62
C LYS A 97 -6.19 13.59 -1.41
N THR A 98 -6.45 14.54 -0.52
CA THR A 98 -7.80 15.10 -0.32
C THR A 98 -8.24 16.02 -1.46
N SER A 99 -7.36 16.30 -2.42
CA SER A 99 -7.67 16.99 -3.67
C SER A 99 -8.71 16.23 -4.49
N ASN A 100 -9.43 16.95 -5.35
CA ASN A 100 -10.45 16.39 -6.24
C ASN A 100 -9.91 16.15 -7.66
N THR A 101 -8.60 16.25 -7.87
CA THR A 101 -7.93 16.11 -9.15
C THR A 101 -6.72 15.20 -9.02
N PHE A 102 -6.41 14.49 -10.10
CA PHE A 102 -5.20 13.69 -10.21
C PHE A 102 -4.08 14.58 -10.74
N ASP A 103 -3.19 15.01 -9.84
CA ASP A 103 -2.07 15.88 -10.20
C ASP A 103 -0.88 15.06 -10.71
N SER A 104 -0.38 15.42 -11.89
CA SER A 104 0.73 14.71 -12.51
C SER A 104 2.06 14.85 -11.76
N GLY A 105 2.26 15.97 -11.05
CA GLY A 105 3.46 16.23 -10.26
C GLY A 105 3.47 15.39 -8.99
N ASP A 106 2.35 15.34 -8.28
CA ASP A 106 2.21 14.50 -7.09
C ASP A 106 2.28 13.00 -7.41
N MET A 107 1.68 12.56 -8.52
CA MET A 107 1.87 11.18 -9.00
C MET A 107 3.34 10.88 -9.29
N LEU A 108 4.07 11.81 -9.91
CA LEU A 108 5.49 11.62 -10.18
C LEU A 108 6.30 11.53 -8.88
N LYS A 109 6.04 12.40 -7.90
CA LYS A 109 6.71 12.33 -6.59
C LYS A 109 6.49 10.98 -5.91
N PHE A 110 5.25 10.49 -5.90
CA PHE A 110 4.93 9.16 -5.36
C PHE A 110 5.75 8.06 -6.05
N PHE A 111 5.82 8.11 -7.38
CA PHE A 111 6.58 7.15 -8.17
C PHE A 111 8.09 7.21 -7.96
N GLU A 112 8.64 8.42 -7.81
CA GLU A 112 10.04 8.61 -7.44
C GLU A 112 10.29 8.10 -6.00
N GLY A 113 9.36 8.31 -5.06
CA GLY A 113 9.42 7.75 -3.72
C GLY A 113 9.52 6.23 -3.71
N VAL A 114 8.66 5.55 -4.48
CA VAL A 114 8.75 4.08 -4.64
C VAL A 114 10.04 3.67 -5.34
N SER A 115 10.52 4.44 -6.32
CA SER A 115 11.77 4.13 -7.01
C SER A 115 12.99 4.28 -6.11
N ASP A 116 13.02 5.32 -5.28
CA ASP A 116 14.04 5.59 -4.26
C ASP A 116 14.01 4.52 -3.18
N PHE A 117 12.83 4.08 -2.71
CA PHE A 117 12.67 3.04 -1.69
C PHE A 117 13.52 1.78 -1.98
N PHE A 118 13.63 1.39 -3.26
CA PHE A 118 14.43 0.24 -3.72
C PHE A 118 15.84 0.60 -4.25
N ALA A 119 16.33 1.82 -4.05
CA ALA A 119 17.69 2.19 -4.44
C ALA A 119 18.72 1.46 -3.56
N GLU A 120 19.63 0.72 -4.18
CA GLU A 120 20.66 -0.07 -3.48
C GLU A 120 21.80 0.78 -2.92
N GLU A 121 22.12 1.89 -3.59
CA GLU A 121 23.19 2.81 -3.20
C GLU A 121 22.63 4.23 -3.02
N GLN A 122 22.80 4.77 -1.81
CA GLN A 122 22.51 6.16 -1.44
C GLN A 122 21.11 6.66 -1.86
N PRO A 123 20.06 6.40 -1.05
CA PRO A 123 18.78 7.05 -1.27
C PRO A 123 18.96 8.57 -1.32
N VAL A 124 18.30 9.19 -2.29
CA VAL A 124 18.38 10.63 -2.54
C VAL A 124 17.41 11.37 -1.64
N LEU A 125 16.28 10.74 -1.32
CA LEU A 125 15.26 11.31 -0.46
C LEU A 125 15.57 11.04 1.01
N GLU A 126 15.38 12.06 1.85
CA GLU A 126 15.40 11.89 3.30
C GLU A 126 14.21 11.05 3.75
N ARG A 127 14.48 10.01 4.53
CA ARG A 127 13.49 9.03 4.98
C ARG A 127 13.24 9.17 6.46
N ASN A 128 11.97 9.09 6.84
CA ASN A 128 11.60 8.86 8.23
C ASN A 128 11.92 7.42 8.68
N GLU A 129 11.78 7.16 9.97
CA GLU A 129 12.13 5.87 10.58
C GLU A 129 11.35 4.70 9.97
N MET A 130 10.05 4.88 9.65
CA MET A 130 9.24 3.81 9.08
C MET A 130 9.65 3.49 7.65
N VAL A 131 9.83 4.50 6.78
CA VAL A 131 10.29 4.28 5.39
C VAL A 131 11.63 3.59 5.39
N GLU A 132 12.58 4.06 6.21
CA GLU A 132 13.91 3.49 6.32
C GLU A 132 13.88 2.04 6.81
N TYR A 133 13.05 1.73 7.82
CA TYR A 133 12.95 0.38 8.35
C TYR A 133 12.27 -0.59 7.37
N LYS A 134 11.17 -0.18 6.71
CA LYS A 134 10.53 -0.97 5.66
C LYS A 134 11.46 -1.21 4.46
N ALA A 135 12.29 -0.23 4.10
CA ALA A 135 13.31 -0.40 3.06
C ALA A 135 14.39 -1.43 3.45
N LYS A 136 14.77 -1.49 4.74
CA LYS A 136 15.68 -2.52 5.26
C LYS A 136 15.07 -3.93 5.17
N ILE A 137 13.78 -4.08 5.46
CA ILE A 137 13.07 -5.36 5.29
C ILE A 137 13.09 -5.78 3.81
N ALA A 138 12.76 -4.86 2.89
CA ALA A 138 12.83 -5.14 1.46
C ALA A 138 14.24 -5.53 1.00
N THR A 139 15.26 -4.82 1.47
CA THR A 139 16.68 -5.12 1.21
C THR A 139 17.06 -6.51 1.73
N HIS A 140 16.57 -6.90 2.92
CA HIS A 140 16.79 -8.24 3.48
C HIS A 140 16.16 -9.33 2.62
N ILE A 141 14.91 -9.13 2.18
CA ILE A 141 14.21 -10.05 1.27
C ILE A 141 15.03 -10.30 -0.01
N TYR A 142 15.52 -9.24 -0.65
CA TYR A 142 16.32 -9.37 -1.88
C TYR A 142 17.71 -9.96 -1.62
N SER A 143 18.44 -9.44 -0.63
CA SER A 143 19.85 -9.79 -0.42
C SER A 143 20.07 -11.12 0.29
N LYS A 144 19.13 -11.57 1.13
CA LYS A 144 19.29 -12.79 1.94
C LYS A 144 18.35 -13.93 1.55
N LYS A 145 17.23 -13.64 0.88
CA LYS A 145 16.16 -14.63 0.62
C LYS A 145 15.89 -14.87 -0.86
N SER A 146 16.61 -14.22 -1.77
CA SER A 146 16.45 -14.38 -3.22
C SER A 146 16.58 -15.83 -3.72
N SER A 147 17.45 -16.64 -3.12
CA SER A 147 17.57 -18.07 -3.46
C SER A 147 16.30 -18.89 -3.16
N MET A 148 15.39 -18.36 -2.34
CA MET A 148 14.13 -19.00 -1.96
C MET A 148 12.94 -18.53 -2.80
N MET A 149 13.14 -17.58 -3.73
CA MET A 149 12.13 -17.03 -4.65
C MET A 149 11.83 -17.98 -5.83
N VAL A 150 11.53 -19.24 -5.52
CA VAL A 150 11.35 -20.31 -6.52
C VAL A 150 10.04 -20.21 -7.31
N ARG A 151 9.11 -19.33 -6.88
CA ARG A 151 7.81 -19.10 -7.53
C ARG A 151 7.71 -17.75 -8.24
N GLY A 152 8.83 -17.08 -8.42
CA GLY A 152 8.92 -15.77 -9.06
C GLY A 152 9.44 -14.70 -8.12
N ARG A 153 9.77 -13.56 -8.70
CA ARG A 153 10.21 -12.37 -7.97
C ARG A 153 9.03 -11.71 -7.24
N PRO A 154 9.29 -10.77 -6.33
CA PRO A 154 8.23 -10.05 -5.65
C PRO A 154 7.29 -9.31 -6.61
N LEU A 155 6.05 -9.10 -6.16
CA LEU A 155 5.10 -8.21 -6.83
C LEU A 155 5.23 -6.79 -6.25
N CYS A 156 5.02 -5.77 -7.07
CA CYS A 156 4.93 -4.38 -6.63
C CYS A 156 3.55 -3.81 -7.02
N LYS A 157 2.79 -3.32 -6.04
CA LYS A 157 1.48 -2.71 -6.24
C LYS A 157 1.50 -1.28 -5.71
N MET A 158 1.11 -0.33 -6.56
CA MET A 158 1.17 1.10 -6.28
C MET A 158 -0.23 1.71 -6.44
N TYR A 159 -0.69 2.42 -5.43
CA TYR A 159 -2.03 3.00 -5.36
C TYR A 159 -1.93 4.51 -5.21
N TYR A 160 -2.37 5.25 -6.23
CA TYR A 160 -2.50 6.70 -6.15
C TYR A 160 -3.98 7.06 -6.05
N ILE A 161 -4.37 7.71 -4.96
CA ILE A 161 -5.77 7.85 -4.55
C ILE A 161 -6.11 9.33 -4.39
N THR A 162 -7.26 9.75 -4.91
CA THR A 162 -7.78 11.11 -4.69
C THR A 162 -9.26 11.09 -4.32
N THR A 163 -9.79 12.22 -3.84
CA THR A 163 -11.24 12.38 -3.66
C THR A 163 -11.96 12.77 -4.96
N GLY A 164 -11.23 12.81 -6.08
CA GLY A 164 -11.73 13.10 -7.41
C GLY A 164 -12.37 11.88 -8.08
N LYS A 165 -12.62 12.02 -9.39
CA LYS A 165 -13.06 10.94 -10.26
C LYS A 165 -11.94 10.58 -11.22
N TRP A 166 -11.53 9.32 -11.23
CA TRP A 166 -10.60 8.85 -12.26
C TRP A 166 -11.32 8.82 -13.62
N THR A 167 -10.69 9.37 -14.65
CA THR A 167 -11.28 9.55 -15.98
C THR A 167 -10.44 8.92 -17.10
N ASP A 168 -9.42 8.12 -16.76
CA ASP A 168 -8.45 7.57 -17.71
C ASP A 168 -7.81 8.66 -18.58
N ASP A 169 -7.40 9.78 -17.96
CA ASP A 169 -6.71 10.85 -18.67
C ASP A 169 -5.48 10.28 -19.41
N LYS A 170 -5.42 10.53 -20.72
CA LYS A 170 -4.41 9.91 -21.61
C LYS A 170 -2.99 10.26 -21.20
N ASN A 171 -2.74 11.46 -20.68
CA ASN A 171 -1.41 11.87 -20.27
C ASN A 171 -1.02 11.19 -18.96
N LEU A 172 -1.93 11.11 -17.99
CA LEU A 172 -1.68 10.40 -16.73
C LEU A 172 -1.47 8.90 -16.95
N VAL A 173 -2.31 8.26 -17.78
CA VAL A 173 -2.17 6.83 -18.14
C VAL A 173 -0.81 6.56 -18.81
N ARG A 174 -0.37 7.42 -19.74
CA ARG A 174 0.94 7.29 -20.39
C ARG A 174 2.08 7.41 -19.37
N ARG A 175 1.98 8.35 -18.42
CA ARG A 175 2.98 8.52 -17.35
C ARG A 175 3.05 7.31 -16.43
N MET A 176 1.89 6.79 -15.99
CA MET A 176 1.82 5.55 -15.20
C MET A 176 2.46 4.39 -15.96
N SER A 177 2.16 4.25 -17.26
CA SER A 177 2.71 3.17 -18.09
C SER A 177 4.23 3.30 -18.27
N ALA A 178 4.73 4.52 -18.52
CA ALA A 178 6.17 4.77 -18.64
C ALA A 178 6.91 4.44 -17.35
N LYS A 179 6.39 4.90 -16.20
CA LYS A 179 7.00 4.61 -14.90
C LYS A 179 6.91 3.13 -14.54
N LYS A 180 5.79 2.48 -14.85
CA LYS A 180 5.65 1.04 -14.67
C LYS A 180 6.77 0.29 -15.39
N HIS A 181 7.02 0.60 -16.66
CA HIS A 181 8.11 -0.01 -17.43
C HIS A 181 9.48 0.29 -16.83
N GLU A 182 9.74 1.52 -16.41
CA GLU A 182 11.00 1.89 -15.75
C GLU A 182 11.27 1.07 -14.47
N ILE A 183 10.24 0.83 -13.64
CA ILE A 183 10.37 0.01 -12.44
C ILE A 183 10.52 -1.48 -12.79
N GLU A 184 9.82 -1.96 -13.82
CA GLU A 184 9.95 -3.34 -14.32
C GLU A 184 11.36 -3.61 -14.88
N ASP A 185 11.97 -2.62 -15.56
CA ASP A 185 13.32 -2.70 -16.14
C ASP A 185 14.42 -2.87 -15.08
N LYS A 186 14.16 -2.53 -13.81
CA LYS A 186 15.06 -2.86 -12.68
C LYS A 186 15.19 -4.37 -12.48
N ASN A 187 14.29 -5.18 -13.07
CA ASN A 187 14.35 -6.64 -13.06
C ASN A 187 14.30 -7.28 -11.66
N ILE A 188 13.86 -6.53 -10.65
CA ILE A 188 13.67 -6.99 -9.27
C ILE A 188 12.25 -7.44 -8.97
N PHE A 189 11.27 -7.10 -9.83
CA PHE A 189 9.88 -7.51 -9.69
C PHE A 189 9.44 -8.49 -10.77
N GLU A 190 8.50 -9.35 -10.43
CA GLU A 190 7.80 -10.19 -11.40
C GLU A 190 6.75 -9.38 -12.17
N LYS A 191 6.07 -8.47 -11.45
CA LYS A 191 5.02 -7.62 -12.01
C LYS A 191 4.91 -6.34 -11.21
N VAL A 192 4.72 -5.23 -11.93
CA VAL A 192 4.36 -3.94 -11.34
C VAL A 192 2.93 -3.58 -11.73
N GLU A 193 2.11 -3.22 -10.75
CA GLU A 193 0.74 -2.76 -10.92
C GLU A 193 0.59 -1.34 -10.37
N ILE A 194 0.11 -0.41 -11.19
CA ILE A 194 -0.18 0.96 -10.76
C ILE A 194 -1.66 1.22 -10.96
N GLN A 195 -2.36 1.61 -9.90
CA GLN A 195 -3.79 1.92 -9.91
C GLN A 195 -4.03 3.37 -9.48
N ALA A 196 -4.84 4.09 -10.24
CA ALA A 196 -5.35 5.40 -9.87
C ALA A 196 -6.81 5.24 -9.42
N LEU A 197 -7.12 5.62 -8.19
CA LEU A 197 -8.44 5.43 -7.58
C LEU A 197 -9.05 6.78 -7.21
N GLY A 198 -10.33 6.97 -7.55
CA GLY A 198 -11.12 8.11 -7.10
C GLY A 198 -11.97 7.76 -5.89
N ALA A 199 -12.86 8.69 -5.53
CA ALA A 199 -13.75 8.51 -4.39
C ALA A 199 -14.67 7.28 -4.56
N ASP A 200 -15.22 7.04 -5.75
CA ASP A 200 -16.14 5.93 -5.97
C ASP A 200 -15.46 4.56 -5.84
N GLU A 201 -14.21 4.44 -6.28
CA GLU A 201 -13.41 3.23 -6.14
C GLU A 201 -13.12 2.94 -4.66
N ILE A 202 -12.66 3.93 -3.90
CA ILE A 202 -12.36 3.76 -2.48
C ILE A 202 -13.60 3.41 -1.66
N ARG A 203 -14.74 4.04 -1.96
CA ARG A 203 -16.01 3.68 -1.30
C ARG A 203 -16.39 2.22 -1.53
N LYS A 204 -16.19 1.70 -2.74
CA LYS A 204 -16.43 0.28 -3.06
C LYS A 204 -15.46 -0.64 -2.30
N LEU A 205 -14.19 -0.26 -2.17
CA LEU A 205 -13.22 -1.01 -1.37
C LEU A 205 -13.68 -1.10 0.08
N TYR A 206 -14.04 0.03 0.69
CA TYR A 206 -14.52 0.06 2.07
C TYR A 206 -15.80 -0.78 2.27
N GLN A 207 -16.77 -0.69 1.36
CA GLN A 207 -17.98 -1.51 1.43
C GLN A 207 -17.67 -3.01 1.34
N SER A 208 -16.67 -3.39 0.54
CA SER A 208 -16.25 -4.78 0.39
C SER A 208 -15.65 -5.34 1.68
N THR A 209 -14.96 -4.52 2.48
CA THR A 209 -14.44 -4.95 3.79
C THR A 209 -15.56 -5.30 4.76
N LYS A 210 -16.71 -4.60 4.69
CA LYS A 210 -17.89 -4.90 5.52
C LYS A 210 -18.60 -6.18 5.12
N LEU A 211 -18.66 -6.46 3.82
CA LEU A 211 -19.27 -7.69 3.33
C LEU A 211 -18.44 -8.94 3.71
N ALA A 212 -17.11 -8.84 3.65
CA ALA A 212 -16.22 -9.91 4.10
C ALA A 212 -16.48 -10.27 5.58
N LEU A 213 -16.48 -9.26 6.46
CA LEU A 213 -16.76 -9.44 7.89
C LEU A 213 -18.14 -10.07 8.16
N SER A 214 -19.17 -9.67 7.39
CA SER A 214 -20.52 -10.23 7.57
C SER A 214 -20.64 -11.69 7.15
N THR A 215 -19.85 -12.12 6.16
CA THR A 215 -19.87 -13.51 5.67
C THR A 215 -19.23 -14.45 6.68
N ASP A 216 -18.14 -14.01 7.33
CA ASP A 216 -17.46 -14.80 8.37
C ASP A 216 -18.34 -15.01 9.61
N ILE A 217 -19.13 -14.00 10.00
CA ILE A 217 -20.07 -14.11 11.14
C ILE A 217 -21.26 -15.03 10.79
N GLY A 218 -21.72 -15.02 9.53
CA GLY A 218 -22.84 -15.86 9.09
C GLY A 218 -22.54 -17.37 9.12
N ILE A 219 -21.28 -17.77 8.93
CA ILE A 219 -20.88 -19.18 8.92
C ILE A 219 -20.79 -19.76 10.35
N ILE A 220 -20.65 -18.92 11.38
CA ILE A 220 -20.45 -19.38 12.77
C ILE A 220 -21.78 -19.79 13.45
N PHE A 221 -22.94 -19.44 12.88
CA PHE A 221 -24.26 -19.73 13.49
C PHE A 221 -25.03 -20.93 12.91
N ASP A 222 -24.43 -21.70 12.00
CA ASP A 222 -25.02 -22.95 11.48
C ASP A 222 -24.37 -24.19 12.15
N PHE A 223 -24.67 -24.43 13.43
CA PHE A 223 -24.49 -25.73 14.09
C PHE A 223 -25.55 -25.97 15.17
#